data_AF-A0A7X3WQP3-F1
#
_entry.id   AF-A0A7X3WQP3-F1
#
_cell.length_a   1.000
_cell.length_b   1.000
_cell.length_c   1.000
_cell.angle_alpha   90.00
_cell.angle_beta   90.00
_cell.angle_gamma   90.00
#
_symmetry.space_group_name_H-M   'P 1'
#
loop_
_entity.id
_entity.type
_entity.pdbx_description
1 polymer ?
#
loop_
_entity_poly.entity_id
_entity_poly.type
_entity_poly.pdbx_seq_one_letter_code
_entity_poly.pdbx_strand_id
1 'polypeptide(L)'
;MIRSLEVKRLNNRFSDKFKFHEDLNIFTGPNGSCKTTLLKLIWYFISGNLQQIVLEIPFHTISIQTDMFNFSMERVKPNRVTIDYSFGKEEGESESIVIAAETGKIDQKDVDWVSALEKRIARTTKQSLFFPTFRRIEGGFSRVPTDTDNSAMRLFISTPEMLQSSMLRFSDEVSINGHKFIASISTEDLRELLTNKYAGIYEEITTRQAQVLEEISKEMQNNPDKENVSEIPQDPSVVLNAIQKVNEEREQLSKPFSVLSELSRKILRYDAIRVTGPDVRGETNDGITIGEVKDGINVGEA
;
A
#
# COMPACT_ATOMS: atom_id res chain seq x y z
N MET A 1 6.66 -5.92 11.95
CA MET A 1 6.80 -7.18 11.21
C MET A 1 6.14 -8.33 11.97
N ILE A 2 5.42 -9.20 11.26
CA ILE A 2 4.72 -10.35 11.86
C ILE A 2 5.73 -11.49 12.05
N ARG A 3 5.77 -12.08 13.24
CA ARG A 3 6.68 -13.20 13.57
C ARG A 3 5.97 -14.54 13.56
N SER A 4 4.77 -14.60 14.14
CA SER A 4 3.98 -15.82 14.16
C SER A 4 2.48 -15.55 14.28
N LEU A 5 1.70 -16.53 13.84
CA LEU A 5 0.25 -16.58 13.99
C LEU A 5 -0.14 -17.98 14.46
N GLU A 6 -0.96 -18.09 15.48
CA GLU A 6 -1.55 -19.35 15.92
C GLU A 6 -3.07 -19.25 15.79
N VAL A 7 -3.68 -20.29 15.20
CA VAL A 7 -5.13 -20.36 15.04
C VAL A 7 -5.63 -21.71 15.53
N LYS A 8 -6.77 -21.71 16.22
CA LYS A 8 -7.48 -22.90 16.67
C LYS A 8 -8.92 -22.83 16.22
N ARG A 9 -9.37 -23.91 15.55
CA ARG A 9 -10.71 -24.05 14.97
C ARG A 9 -11.10 -22.88 14.06
N LEU A 10 -10.16 -22.36 13.27
CA LEU A 10 -10.45 -21.38 12.22
C LEU A 10 -11.44 -21.99 11.22
N ASN A 11 -12.53 -21.26 10.93
CA ASN A 11 -13.68 -21.74 10.16
C ASN A 11 -14.21 -23.10 10.64
N ASN A 12 -14.06 -23.40 11.94
CA ASN A 12 -14.41 -24.68 12.55
C ASN A 12 -13.71 -25.91 11.96
N ARG A 13 -12.59 -25.74 11.24
CA ARG A 13 -11.92 -26.83 10.51
C ARG A 13 -10.42 -26.89 10.70
N PHE A 14 -9.78 -25.74 10.90
CA PHE A 14 -8.34 -25.62 10.77
C PHE A 14 -7.69 -25.13 12.07
N SER A 15 -6.63 -25.80 12.51
CA SER A 15 -5.82 -25.36 13.65
C SER A 15 -4.35 -25.57 13.32
N ASP A 16 -3.56 -24.52 13.42
CA ASP A 16 -2.13 -24.58 13.09
C ASP A 16 -1.38 -23.38 13.68
N LYS A 17 -0.06 -23.47 13.70
CA LYS A 17 0.86 -22.43 14.14
C LYS A 17 1.86 -22.12 13.04
N PHE A 18 1.79 -20.90 12.56
CA PHE A 18 2.65 -20.37 11.51
C PHE A 18 3.76 -19.54 12.11
N LYS A 19 5.00 -19.78 11.65
CA LYS A 19 6.12 -18.85 11.82
C LYS A 19 6.38 -18.19 10.48
N PHE A 20 6.50 -16.88 10.48
CA PHE A 20 6.71 -16.11 9.27
C PHE A 20 8.20 -15.84 9.06
N HIS A 21 8.62 -15.95 7.81
CA HIS A 21 9.88 -15.39 7.34
C HIS A 21 9.75 -13.86 7.21
N GLU A 22 10.85 -13.13 7.41
CA GLU A 22 10.85 -11.67 7.41
C GLU A 22 10.58 -11.05 6.03
N ASP A 23 10.97 -11.77 4.98
CA ASP A 23 10.87 -11.33 3.59
C ASP A 23 9.61 -11.87 2.89
N LEU A 24 9.64 -13.11 2.40
CA LEU A 24 8.55 -13.72 1.63
C LEU A 24 7.94 -14.93 2.33
N ASN A 25 6.61 -14.98 2.34
CA ASN A 25 5.83 -16.13 2.81
C ASN A 25 4.83 -16.54 1.73
N ILE A 26 4.81 -17.83 1.37
CA ILE A 26 3.93 -18.36 0.33
C ILE A 26 2.96 -19.36 0.96
N PHE A 27 1.66 -19.09 0.83
CA PHE A 27 0.59 -19.98 1.30
C PHE A 27 0.02 -20.78 0.14
N THR A 28 0.22 -22.10 0.16
CA THR A 28 -0.30 -23.03 -0.85
C THR A 28 -1.29 -24.02 -0.23
N GLY A 29 -2.08 -24.68 -1.07
CA GLY A 29 -3.06 -25.68 -0.63
C GLY A 29 -4.30 -25.74 -1.53
N PRO A 30 -5.16 -26.76 -1.37
CA PRO A 30 -6.35 -26.93 -2.20
C PRO A 30 -7.38 -25.82 -1.99
N ASN A 31 -8.32 -25.66 -2.93
CA ASN A 31 -9.43 -24.73 -2.76
C ASN A 31 -10.24 -25.09 -1.50
N GLY A 32 -10.68 -24.08 -0.75
CA GLY A 32 -11.37 -24.28 0.52
C GLY A 32 -10.45 -24.55 1.74
N SER A 33 -9.12 -24.57 1.57
CA SER A 33 -8.16 -24.78 2.68
C SER A 33 -7.96 -23.55 3.59
N CYS A 34 -8.92 -22.62 3.64
CA CYS A 34 -8.88 -21.39 4.46
C CYS A 34 -7.76 -20.37 4.15
N LYS A 35 -7.02 -20.48 3.03
CA LYS A 35 -5.95 -19.52 2.66
C LYS A 35 -6.41 -18.06 2.69
N THR A 36 -7.51 -17.75 2.01
CA THR A 36 -8.06 -16.38 1.97
C THR A 36 -8.49 -15.91 3.35
N THR A 37 -9.12 -16.76 4.17
CA THR A 37 -9.50 -16.40 5.55
C THR A 37 -8.28 -16.13 6.40
N LEU A 38 -7.21 -16.92 6.26
CA LEU A 38 -5.96 -16.72 6.98
C LEU A 38 -5.31 -15.37 6.62
N LEU A 39 -5.24 -15.05 5.32
CA LEU A 39 -4.71 -13.77 4.85
C LEU A 39 -5.55 -12.59 5.33
N LYS A 40 -6.89 -12.70 5.27
CA LYS A 40 -7.80 -11.69 5.84
C LYS A 40 -7.58 -11.50 7.34
N LEU A 41 -7.46 -12.60 8.09
CA LEU A 41 -7.22 -12.57 9.54
C LEU A 41 -5.93 -11.86 9.88
N ILE A 42 -4.83 -12.18 9.18
CA ILE A 42 -3.55 -11.51 9.35
C ILE A 42 -3.70 -10.01 9.12
N TRP A 43 -4.36 -9.63 8.03
CA TRP A 43 -4.55 -8.22 7.71
C TRP A 43 -5.40 -7.50 8.76
N TYR A 44 -6.54 -8.07 9.15
CA TYR A 44 -7.40 -7.49 10.17
C TYR A 44 -6.68 -7.30 11.51
N PHE A 45 -5.81 -8.24 11.90
CA PHE A 45 -5.00 -8.07 13.09
C PHE A 45 -4.04 -6.89 12.99
N ILE A 46 -3.28 -6.78 11.91
CA ILE A 46 -2.28 -5.72 11.80
C ILE A 46 -2.90 -4.35 11.51
N SER A 47 -4.08 -4.31 10.92
CA SER A 47 -4.79 -3.06 10.61
C SER A 47 -5.74 -2.61 11.71
N GLY A 48 -5.93 -3.40 12.78
CA GLY A 48 -6.89 -3.08 13.84
C GLY A 48 -8.35 -3.13 13.36
N ASN A 49 -8.73 -4.16 12.61
CA ASN A 49 -10.12 -4.43 12.21
C ASN A 49 -10.69 -5.58 13.07
N LEU A 50 -10.74 -5.38 14.39
CA LEU A 50 -11.09 -6.42 15.37
C LEU A 50 -12.58 -6.77 15.31
N GLN A 51 -13.44 -5.77 15.08
CA GLN A 51 -14.87 -5.97 14.89
C GLN A 51 -15.17 -6.93 13.73
N GLN A 52 -14.44 -6.80 12.62
CA GLN A 52 -14.57 -7.66 11.44
C GLN A 52 -14.13 -9.09 11.74
N ILE A 53 -13.07 -9.29 12.54
CA ILE A 53 -12.64 -10.62 12.98
C ILE A 53 -13.77 -11.32 13.73
N VAL A 54 -14.36 -10.64 14.71
CA VAL A 54 -15.42 -11.20 15.56
C VAL A 54 -16.68 -11.54 14.77
N LEU A 55 -17.04 -10.67 13.82
CA LEU A 55 -18.25 -10.76 13.01
C LEU A 55 -18.13 -11.81 11.89
N GLU A 56 -17.02 -11.82 11.16
CA GLU A 56 -16.90 -12.57 9.90
C GLU A 56 -16.17 -13.91 10.06
N ILE A 57 -15.28 -14.04 11.04
CA ILE A 57 -14.35 -15.17 11.12
C ILE A 57 -14.75 -16.07 12.30
N PRO A 58 -15.24 -17.30 12.05
CA PRO A 58 -15.39 -18.29 13.10
C PRO A 58 -14.02 -18.78 13.58
N PHE A 59 -13.77 -18.67 14.88
CA PHE A 59 -12.57 -19.19 15.54
C PHE A 59 -12.86 -19.60 16.98
N HIS A 60 -11.97 -20.41 17.55
CA HIS A 60 -11.93 -20.63 19.00
C HIS A 60 -10.81 -19.79 19.64
N THR A 61 -9.60 -19.88 19.11
CA THR A 61 -8.47 -19.07 19.57
C THR A 61 -7.70 -18.56 18.36
N ILE A 62 -7.28 -17.31 18.41
CA ILE A 62 -6.41 -16.69 17.41
C ILE A 62 -5.37 -15.87 18.16
N SER A 63 -4.12 -15.95 17.77
CA SER A 63 -3.08 -15.09 18.33
C SER A 63 -2.06 -14.71 17.28
N ILE A 64 -1.58 -13.47 17.35
CA ILE A 64 -0.56 -12.93 16.49
C ILE A 64 0.56 -12.34 17.35
N GLN A 65 1.78 -12.61 16.95
CA GLN A 65 2.97 -12.00 17.51
C GLN A 65 3.65 -11.17 16.43
N THR A 66 3.89 -9.91 16.75
CA THR A 66 4.70 -9.01 15.93
C THR A 66 5.94 -8.57 16.72
N ASP A 67 6.81 -7.80 16.07
CA ASP A 67 7.87 -7.04 16.73
C ASP A 67 7.36 -5.93 17.65
N MET A 68 6.15 -5.41 17.41
CA MET A 68 5.60 -4.25 18.12
C MET A 68 4.59 -4.61 19.21
N PHE A 69 3.87 -5.71 19.04
CA PHE A 69 2.81 -6.12 19.96
C PHE A 69 2.53 -7.62 19.88
N ASN A 70 1.98 -8.17 20.95
CA ASN A 70 1.34 -9.48 20.97
C ASN A 70 -0.15 -9.30 21.19
N PHE A 71 -0.95 -10.13 20.56
CA PHE A 71 -2.41 -10.05 20.67
C PHE A 71 -3.03 -11.44 20.54
N SER A 72 -4.02 -11.74 21.37
CA SER A 72 -4.84 -12.94 21.27
C SER A 72 -6.32 -12.63 21.45
N MET A 73 -7.16 -13.44 20.80
CA MET A 73 -8.58 -13.55 21.13
C MET A 73 -8.94 -15.00 21.39
N GLU A 74 -9.76 -15.20 22.41
CA GLU A 74 -10.38 -16.48 22.71
C GLU A 74 -11.90 -16.35 22.78
N ARG A 75 -12.61 -17.13 21.96
CA ARG A 75 -14.06 -17.22 22.01
C ARG A 75 -14.46 -18.28 23.04
N VAL A 76 -14.60 -17.83 24.28
CA VAL A 76 -14.95 -18.67 25.45
C VAL A 76 -16.41 -19.14 25.36
N LYS A 77 -17.30 -18.27 24.88
CA LYS A 77 -18.73 -18.56 24.62
C LYS A 77 -19.15 -17.95 23.29
N PRO A 78 -20.27 -18.38 22.68
CA PRO A 78 -20.76 -17.77 21.43
C PRO A 78 -20.89 -16.23 21.52
N ASN A 79 -21.32 -15.75 22.69
CA ASN A 79 -21.57 -14.35 23.00
C ASN A 79 -20.45 -13.65 23.80
N ARG A 80 -19.27 -14.27 23.96
CA ARG A 80 -18.18 -13.68 24.76
C ARG A 80 -16.82 -14.01 24.17
N VAL A 81 -16.02 -12.96 23.97
CA VAL A 81 -14.63 -13.06 23.51
C VAL A 81 -13.73 -12.41 24.55
N THR A 82 -12.68 -13.11 24.95
CA THR A 82 -11.59 -12.55 25.75
C THR A 82 -10.50 -12.09 24.81
N ILE A 83 -9.93 -10.92 25.08
CA ILE A 83 -8.88 -10.27 24.31
C ILE A 83 -7.70 -10.01 25.23
N ASP A 84 -6.53 -10.55 24.87
CA ASP A 84 -5.28 -10.26 25.56
C ASP A 84 -4.33 -9.51 24.61
N TYR A 85 -3.66 -8.48 25.11
CA TYR A 85 -2.71 -7.72 24.31
C TYR A 85 -1.58 -7.13 25.14
N SER A 86 -0.44 -6.90 24.48
CA SER A 86 0.71 -6.17 25.05
C SER A 86 1.42 -5.43 23.93
N PHE A 87 1.84 -4.20 24.19
CA PHE A 87 2.61 -3.38 23.25
C PHE A 87 4.04 -3.20 23.76
N GLY A 88 5.03 -3.53 22.92
CA GLY A 88 6.44 -3.41 23.28
C GLY A 88 6.83 -4.15 24.56
N LYS A 89 7.16 -3.40 25.62
CA LYS A 89 7.54 -3.91 26.94
C LYS A 89 6.48 -3.66 28.02
N GLU A 90 5.29 -3.21 27.64
CA GLU A 90 4.19 -2.99 28.58
C GLU A 90 3.70 -4.30 29.19
N GLU A 91 3.11 -4.23 30.38
CA GLU A 91 2.42 -5.37 30.97
C GLU A 91 1.22 -5.76 30.08
N GLY A 92 0.94 -7.06 30.05
CA GLY A 92 -0.20 -7.57 29.29
C GLY A 92 -1.52 -7.16 29.92
N GLU A 93 -2.42 -6.63 29.11
CA GLU A 93 -3.80 -6.36 29.48
C GLU A 93 -4.71 -7.48 28.96
N SER A 94 -5.78 -7.77 29.69
CA SER A 94 -6.76 -8.79 29.34
C SER A 94 -8.16 -8.25 29.63
N GLU A 95 -9.01 -8.22 28.62
CA GLU A 95 -10.38 -7.72 28.73
C GLU A 95 -11.38 -8.68 28.07
N SER A 96 -12.62 -8.67 28.57
CA SER A 96 -13.71 -9.50 28.03
C SER A 96 -14.80 -8.65 27.41
N ILE A 97 -15.09 -8.90 26.13
CA ILE A 97 -16.17 -8.23 25.41
C ILE A 97 -17.38 -9.14 25.21
N VAL A 98 -18.56 -8.53 25.14
CA VAL A 98 -19.83 -9.20 24.89
C VAL A 98 -20.22 -9.04 23.42
N ILE A 99 -20.72 -10.13 22.83
CA ILE A 99 -21.24 -10.15 21.48
C ILE A 99 -22.76 -10.28 21.55
N ALA A 100 -23.47 -9.32 20.94
CA ALA A 100 -24.92 -9.31 20.88
C ALA A 100 -25.42 -10.52 20.09
N ALA A 101 -26.27 -11.35 20.72
CA ALA A 101 -26.76 -12.60 20.14
C ALA A 101 -27.53 -12.39 18.83
N GLU A 102 -28.28 -11.29 18.74
CA GLU A 102 -29.16 -10.98 17.60
C GLU A 102 -28.39 -10.58 16.34
N THR A 103 -27.27 -9.88 16.50
CA THR A 103 -26.53 -9.26 15.38
C THR A 103 -25.16 -9.88 15.14
N GLY A 104 -24.62 -10.63 16.11
CA GLY A 104 -23.24 -11.11 16.09
C GLY A 104 -22.19 -10.00 16.24
N LYS A 105 -22.61 -8.75 16.48
CA LYS A 105 -21.74 -7.59 16.67
C LYS A 105 -21.32 -7.42 18.12
N ILE A 106 -20.26 -6.65 18.34
CA ILE A 106 -19.82 -6.24 19.68
C ILE A 106 -20.91 -5.38 20.34
N ASP A 107 -21.18 -5.63 21.61
CA ASP A 107 -22.16 -4.89 22.40
C ASP A 107 -21.77 -3.40 22.51
N GLN A 108 -22.76 -2.50 22.49
CA GLN A 108 -22.54 -1.05 22.44
C GLN A 108 -21.65 -0.54 23.58
N LYS A 109 -21.69 -1.18 24.75
CA LYS A 109 -20.87 -0.81 25.90
C LYS A 109 -19.36 -1.05 25.67
N ASP A 110 -19.02 -2.00 24.81
CA ASP A 110 -17.63 -2.42 24.55
C ASP A 110 -17.09 -1.77 23.25
N VAL A 111 -17.97 -1.21 22.39
CA VAL A 111 -17.61 -0.63 21.08
C VAL A 111 -16.56 0.47 21.19
N ASP A 112 -16.71 1.41 22.12
CA ASP A 112 -15.79 2.54 22.25
C ASP A 112 -14.38 2.08 22.66
N TRP A 113 -14.32 1.14 23.59
CA TRP A 113 -13.06 0.53 24.03
C TRP A 113 -12.39 -0.26 22.91
N VAL A 114 -13.16 -1.09 22.18
CA VAL A 114 -12.63 -1.84 21.02
C VAL A 114 -12.14 -0.87 19.94
N SER A 115 -12.88 0.19 19.62
CA SER A 115 -12.49 1.18 18.61
C SER A 115 -11.20 1.92 19.01
N ALA A 116 -10.99 2.18 20.30
CA ALA A 116 -9.75 2.76 20.80
C ALA A 116 -8.56 1.79 20.61
N LEU A 117 -8.77 0.50 20.91
CA LEU A 117 -7.76 -0.54 20.71
C LEU A 117 -7.43 -0.76 19.22
N GLU A 118 -8.44 -0.78 18.35
CA GLU A 118 -8.32 -0.83 16.89
C GLU A 118 -7.42 0.31 16.37
N LYS A 119 -7.71 1.55 16.78
CA LYS A 119 -6.90 2.73 16.42
C LYS A 119 -5.47 2.64 16.95
N ARG A 120 -5.27 2.09 18.15
CA ARG A 120 -3.93 1.91 18.75
C ARG A 120 -3.10 0.91 17.94
N ILE A 121 -3.70 -0.23 17.60
CA ILE A 121 -3.06 -1.24 16.74
C ILE A 121 -2.64 -0.61 15.41
N ALA A 122 -3.59 0.01 14.70
CA ALA A 122 -3.39 0.62 13.38
C ALA A 122 -2.38 1.77 13.33
N ARG A 123 -1.98 2.32 14.48
CA ARG A 123 -0.93 3.35 14.60
C ARG A 123 0.43 2.78 14.96
N THR A 124 0.44 1.63 15.63
CA THR A 124 1.66 0.99 16.12
C THR A 124 2.29 0.13 15.01
N THR A 125 1.45 -0.48 14.17
CA THR A 125 1.89 -1.30 13.05
C THR A 125 2.42 -0.46 11.90
N LYS A 126 3.35 -1.06 11.15
CA LYS A 126 3.79 -0.49 9.87
C LYS A 126 2.65 -0.56 8.86
N GLN A 127 2.68 0.35 7.89
CA GLN A 127 1.75 0.40 6.77
C GLN A 127 1.68 -0.96 6.05
N SER A 128 0.51 -1.30 5.51
CA SER A 128 0.30 -2.57 4.80
C SER A 128 -0.62 -2.40 3.62
N LEU A 129 -0.37 -3.12 2.54
CA LEU A 129 -1.28 -3.24 1.41
C LEU A 129 -1.92 -4.62 1.41
N PHE A 130 -3.25 -4.67 1.31
CA PHE A 130 -3.99 -5.92 1.21
C PHE A 130 -4.71 -6.01 -0.13
N PHE A 131 -4.25 -6.93 -0.95
CA PHE A 131 -4.90 -7.29 -2.21
C PHE A 131 -5.78 -8.51 -1.95
N PRO A 132 -7.12 -8.34 -1.84
CA PRO A 132 -8.01 -9.46 -1.64
C PRO A 132 -7.92 -10.40 -2.83
N THR A 133 -8.07 -11.70 -2.57
CA THR A 133 -7.99 -12.75 -3.59
C THR A 133 -9.26 -12.85 -4.45
N PHE A 134 -10.06 -11.78 -4.56
CA PHE A 134 -11.19 -11.78 -5.49
C PHE A 134 -10.65 -11.94 -6.91
N ARG A 135 -11.37 -12.66 -7.78
CA ARG A 135 -11.10 -12.57 -9.21
C ARG A 135 -11.32 -11.11 -9.58
N ARG A 136 -10.26 -10.44 -10.01
CA ARG A 136 -10.28 -9.04 -10.41
C ARG A 136 -11.34 -8.90 -11.50
N ILE A 137 -12.33 -8.03 -11.27
CA ILE A 137 -13.17 -7.55 -12.35
C ILE A 137 -12.35 -6.45 -13.01
N GLU A 138 -11.44 -6.84 -13.91
CA GLU A 138 -10.77 -5.91 -14.82
C GLU A 138 -11.80 -5.46 -15.87
N GLY A 139 -11.72 -4.19 -16.31
CA GLY A 139 -12.65 -3.57 -17.24
C GLY A 139 -12.81 -4.33 -18.57
N GLY A 140 -13.75 -3.87 -19.41
CA GLY A 140 -14.10 -4.53 -20.69
C GLY A 140 -15.54 -5.04 -20.77
N PHE A 141 -16.33 -4.86 -19.71
CA PHE A 141 -17.77 -5.13 -19.70
C PHE A 141 -18.58 -3.94 -20.23
N SER A 142 -18.27 -3.48 -21.44
CA SER A 142 -19.09 -2.45 -22.10
C SER A 142 -20.31 -3.11 -22.71
N ARG A 143 -21.51 -2.77 -22.21
CA ARG A 143 -22.75 -3.09 -22.92
C ARG A 143 -22.93 -2.06 -24.03
N VAL A 144 -22.91 -2.50 -25.28
CA VAL A 144 -23.43 -1.68 -26.39
C VAL A 144 -24.91 -1.42 -26.08
N PRO A 145 -25.36 -0.16 -26.01
CA PRO A 145 -26.78 0.13 -25.84
C PRO A 145 -27.54 -0.50 -27.01
N THR A 146 -28.41 -1.47 -26.74
CA THR A 146 -29.36 -1.92 -27.75
C THR A 146 -30.44 -0.85 -27.89
N ASP A 147 -30.68 -0.38 -29.12
CA ASP A 147 -31.58 0.72 -29.52
C ASP A 147 -33.05 0.66 -29.02
N THR A 148 -33.40 -0.31 -28.19
CA THR A 148 -34.77 -0.58 -27.72
C THR A 148 -35.06 -0.14 -26.28
N ASP A 149 -34.06 0.28 -25.51
CA ASP A 149 -34.27 0.71 -24.12
C ASP A 149 -34.49 2.22 -24.02
N ASN A 150 -35.76 2.63 -24.16
CA ASN A 150 -36.27 3.98 -23.96
C ASN A 150 -36.20 4.42 -22.47
N SER A 151 -34.97 4.58 -21.95
CA SER A 151 -34.74 5.16 -20.63
C SER A 151 -33.60 6.16 -20.70
N ALA A 152 -33.96 7.42 -20.94
CA ALA A 152 -33.06 8.58 -20.97
C ALA A 152 -32.19 8.75 -19.71
N MET A 153 -32.45 7.98 -18.66
CA MET A 153 -31.70 7.94 -17.40
C MET A 153 -30.44 7.07 -17.44
N ARG A 154 -30.28 6.16 -18.43
CA ARG A 154 -29.07 5.31 -18.56
C ARG A 154 -27.93 5.96 -19.36
N LEU A 155 -28.14 7.15 -19.93
CA LEU A 155 -27.19 7.79 -20.86
C LEU A 155 -26.01 8.51 -20.17
N PHE A 156 -26.02 8.67 -18.84
CA PHE A 156 -25.05 9.54 -18.16
C PHE A 156 -24.04 8.84 -17.26
N ILE A 157 -24.17 7.53 -17.01
CA ILE A 157 -23.18 6.78 -16.21
C ILE A 157 -23.03 5.38 -16.81
N SER A 158 -21.83 5.06 -17.30
CA SER A 158 -21.57 3.72 -17.80
C SER A 158 -21.54 2.74 -16.61
N THR A 159 -22.13 1.54 -16.76
CA THR A 159 -22.13 0.53 -15.67
C THR A 159 -20.72 0.15 -15.16
N PRO A 160 -19.65 0.16 -15.99
CA PRO A 160 -18.28 -0.02 -15.51
C PRO A 160 -17.81 1.07 -14.55
N GLU A 161 -18.10 2.35 -14.81
CA GLU A 161 -17.72 3.48 -13.94
C GLU A 161 -18.40 3.38 -12.56
N MET A 162 -19.67 2.96 -12.53
CA MET A 162 -20.40 2.73 -11.26
C MET A 162 -19.75 1.64 -10.42
N LEU A 163 -19.32 0.55 -11.06
CA LEU A 163 -18.67 -0.55 -10.35
C LEU A 163 -17.29 -0.14 -9.83
N GLN A 164 -16.50 0.55 -10.65
CA GLN A 164 -15.18 1.04 -10.26
C GLN A 164 -15.27 2.02 -9.08
N SER A 165 -16.15 3.02 -9.17
CA SER A 165 -16.38 3.98 -8.08
C SER A 165 -16.89 3.30 -6.79
N SER A 166 -17.76 2.28 -6.91
CA SER A 166 -18.20 1.49 -5.75
C SER A 166 -17.06 0.69 -5.11
N MET A 167 -16.19 0.09 -5.94
CA MET A 167 -15.02 -0.65 -5.47
C MET A 167 -14.00 0.27 -4.80
N LEU A 168 -13.73 1.45 -5.38
CA LEU A 168 -12.86 2.47 -4.78
C LEU A 168 -13.41 2.92 -3.43
N ARG A 169 -14.70 3.28 -3.38
CA ARG A 169 -15.36 3.67 -2.13
C ARG A 169 -15.28 2.56 -1.07
N PHE A 170 -15.52 1.31 -1.45
CA PHE A 170 -15.37 0.17 -0.54
C PHE A 170 -13.92 0.02 -0.07
N SER A 171 -12.95 0.19 -0.98
CA SER A 171 -11.52 0.22 -0.67
C SER A 171 -11.19 1.24 0.40
N ASP A 172 -11.72 2.46 0.27
CA ASP A 172 -11.48 3.56 1.19
C ASP A 172 -12.18 3.35 2.53
N GLU A 173 -13.42 2.87 2.54
CA GLU A 173 -14.20 2.59 3.76
C GLU A 173 -13.55 1.49 4.62
N VAL A 174 -12.92 0.49 3.99
CA VAL A 174 -12.24 -0.61 4.69
C VAL A 174 -10.80 -0.26 5.06
N SER A 175 -10.17 0.67 4.35
CA SER A 175 -8.82 1.15 4.64
C SER A 175 -8.78 1.96 5.93
N ILE A 176 -7.70 1.80 6.70
CA ILE A 176 -7.52 2.50 7.98
C ILE A 176 -6.09 2.97 8.15
N ASN A 177 -5.90 4.27 8.41
CA ASN A 177 -4.58 4.92 8.47
C ASN A 177 -3.70 4.55 7.26
N GLY A 178 -2.52 3.97 7.52
CA GLY A 178 -1.59 3.47 6.50
C GLY A 178 -1.84 2.03 6.05
N HIS A 179 -2.92 1.39 6.50
CA HIS A 179 -3.34 0.08 6.03
C HIS A 179 -4.36 0.25 4.91
N LYS A 180 -3.96 -0.09 3.69
CA LYS A 180 -4.81 0.05 2.50
C LYS A 180 -5.37 -1.29 2.07
N PHE A 181 -6.69 -1.38 2.04
CA PHE A 181 -7.41 -2.42 1.32
C PHE A 181 -7.49 -2.00 -0.14
N ILE A 182 -7.17 -2.90 -1.08
CA ILE A 182 -7.16 -2.59 -2.52
C ILE A 182 -8.17 -3.47 -3.25
N ALA A 183 -9.41 -3.00 -3.38
CA ALA A 183 -10.51 -3.77 -4.00
C ALA A 183 -10.36 -3.90 -5.52
N SER A 184 -9.82 -2.86 -6.15
CA SER A 184 -9.54 -2.79 -7.59
C SER A 184 -8.26 -2.02 -7.83
N ILE A 185 -7.58 -2.37 -8.93
CA ILE A 185 -6.50 -1.57 -9.50
C ILE A 185 -6.89 -1.38 -10.95
N SER A 186 -7.20 -0.15 -11.34
CA SER A 186 -7.33 0.21 -12.74
C SER A 186 -5.99 0.66 -13.32
N THR A 187 -5.90 0.68 -14.65
CA THR A 187 -4.77 1.28 -15.36
C THR A 187 -4.59 2.75 -14.97
N GLU A 188 -5.70 3.44 -14.73
CA GLU A 188 -5.71 4.85 -14.30
C GLU A 188 -5.12 5.02 -12.89
N ASP A 189 -5.46 4.14 -11.95
CA ASP A 189 -4.90 4.17 -10.59
C ASP A 189 -3.38 3.92 -10.61
N LEU A 190 -2.92 3.00 -11.48
CA LEU A 190 -1.49 2.75 -11.67
C LEU A 190 -0.79 3.95 -12.30
N ARG A 191 -1.43 4.58 -13.28
CA ARG A 191 -0.93 5.77 -13.96
C ARG A 191 -0.74 6.91 -12.96
N GLU A 192 -1.76 7.22 -12.16
CA GLU A 192 -1.71 8.24 -11.12
C GLU A 192 -0.63 7.92 -10.08
N LEU A 193 -0.58 6.68 -9.58
CA LEU A 193 0.42 6.26 -8.59
C LEU A 193 1.85 6.43 -9.11
N LEU A 194 2.13 5.95 -10.33
CA LEU A 194 3.46 6.06 -10.94
C LEU A 194 3.84 7.51 -11.19
N THR A 195 2.89 8.33 -11.66
CA THR A 195 3.09 9.76 -11.91
C THR A 195 3.42 10.48 -10.61
N ASN A 196 2.64 10.27 -9.55
CA ASN A 196 2.85 10.88 -8.24
C ASN A 196 4.17 10.44 -7.61
N LYS A 197 4.55 9.16 -7.74
CA LYS A 197 5.85 8.66 -7.25
C LYS A 197 7.02 9.25 -8.00
N TYR A 198 6.91 9.37 -9.32
CA TYR A 198 7.95 9.99 -10.13
C TYR A 198 8.10 11.48 -9.80
N ALA A 199 6.99 12.22 -9.70
CA ALA A 199 6.97 13.63 -9.35
C ALA A 199 7.61 13.88 -7.97
N GLY A 200 7.25 13.08 -6.95
CA GLY A 200 7.83 13.21 -5.61
C GLY A 200 9.33 12.92 -5.55
N ILE A 201 9.81 11.90 -6.29
CA ILE A 201 11.25 11.63 -6.40
C ILE A 201 11.96 12.77 -7.11
N TYR A 202 11.37 13.31 -8.16
CA TYR A 202 11.94 14.42 -8.92
C TYR A 202 12.02 15.70 -8.08
N GLU A 203 10.99 15.99 -7.28
CA GLU A 203 10.97 17.10 -6.33
C GLU A 203 12.06 16.93 -5.26
N GLU A 204 12.25 15.72 -4.73
CA GLU A 204 13.31 15.44 -3.76
C GLU A 204 14.71 15.61 -4.39
N ILE A 205 14.92 15.10 -5.61
CA ILE A 205 16.18 15.28 -6.36
C ILE A 205 16.45 16.77 -6.60
N THR A 206 15.45 17.52 -7.06
CA THR A 206 15.60 18.96 -7.36
C THR A 206 15.92 19.75 -6.09
N THR A 207 15.26 19.40 -4.97
CA THR A 207 15.54 20.02 -3.67
C THR A 207 16.97 19.77 -3.22
N ARG A 208 17.46 18.53 -3.33
CA ARG A 208 18.85 18.16 -2.97
C ARG A 208 19.87 18.84 -3.87
N GLN A 209 19.59 18.95 -5.17
CA GLN A 209 20.44 19.68 -6.12
C GLN A 209 20.52 21.18 -5.76
N ALA A 210 19.40 21.80 -5.41
CA ALA A 210 19.37 23.19 -4.98
C ALA A 210 20.18 23.41 -3.69
N GLN A 211 20.09 22.50 -2.71
CA GLN A 211 20.88 22.55 -1.48
C GLN A 211 22.39 22.51 -1.76
N VAL A 212 22.84 21.63 -2.66
CA VAL A 212 24.26 21.55 -3.02
C VAL A 212 24.74 22.79 -3.77
N LEU A 213 23.92 23.35 -4.67
CA LEU A 213 24.25 24.61 -5.34
C LEU A 213 24.36 25.76 -4.34
N GLU A 214 23.52 25.77 -3.29
CA GLU A 214 23.59 26.75 -2.21
C GLU A 214 24.85 26.57 -1.35
N GLU A 215 25.21 25.33 -1.00
CA GLU A 215 26.45 25.00 -0.27
C GLU A 215 27.69 25.46 -1.06
N ILE A 216 27.77 25.13 -2.35
CA ILE A 216 28.86 25.58 -3.23
C ILE A 216 28.90 27.11 -3.31
N SER A 217 27.74 27.76 -3.44
CA SER A 217 27.66 29.23 -3.52
C SER A 217 28.15 29.89 -2.22
N LYS A 218 27.80 29.32 -1.06
CA LYS A 218 28.27 29.79 0.26
C LYS A 218 29.77 29.59 0.43
N GLU A 219 30.30 28.45 0.01
CA GLU A 219 31.73 28.15 0.06
C GLU A 219 32.53 29.08 -0.88
N MET A 220 31.98 29.40 -2.05
CA MET A 220 32.53 30.40 -2.96
C MET A 220 32.48 31.85 -2.42
N GLN A 221 31.46 32.22 -1.65
CA GLN A 221 31.33 33.56 -1.08
C GLN A 221 32.22 33.79 0.16
N ASN A 222 32.53 32.74 0.92
CA ASN A 222 33.31 32.83 2.16
C ASN A 222 34.84 32.88 1.95
N ASN A 223 35.33 32.91 0.70
CA ASN A 223 36.75 33.05 0.39
C ASN A 223 37.13 34.54 0.28
N PRO A 224 37.93 35.11 1.22
CA PRO A 224 38.09 36.56 1.37
C PRO A 224 39.11 37.23 0.44
N ASP A 225 39.72 36.52 -0.52
CA ASP A 225 40.73 37.12 -1.41
C ASP A 225 40.11 37.65 -2.72
N LYS A 226 39.29 38.69 -2.59
CA LYS A 226 38.91 39.55 -3.71
C LYS A 226 39.93 40.67 -3.86
N GLU A 227 41.09 40.39 -4.44
CA GLU A 227 41.87 41.46 -5.10
C GLU A 227 42.86 41.03 -6.20
N ASN A 228 43.04 39.74 -6.50
CA ASN A 228 43.85 39.32 -7.66
C ASN A 228 43.13 38.26 -8.51
N VAL A 229 42.78 38.63 -9.73
CA VAL A 229 41.99 37.85 -10.72
C VAL A 229 42.79 36.70 -11.36
N SER A 230 43.88 36.23 -10.76
CA SER A 230 44.86 35.39 -11.49
C SER A 230 44.91 33.92 -11.10
N GLU A 231 44.48 33.52 -9.91
CA GLU A 231 44.57 32.12 -9.52
C GLU A 231 43.32 31.74 -8.74
N ILE A 232 42.62 30.76 -9.27
CA ILE A 232 41.53 30.05 -8.61
C ILE A 232 42.23 28.85 -7.94
N PRO A 233 42.60 28.85 -6.65
CA PRO A 233 42.85 27.61 -5.93
C PRO A 233 41.49 27.17 -5.37
N GLN A 234 40.58 26.80 -6.26
CA GLN A 234 39.47 25.93 -5.86
C GLN A 234 40.12 24.57 -5.68
N ASP A 235 39.92 23.91 -4.55
CA ASP A 235 40.19 22.47 -4.50
C ASP A 235 39.02 21.81 -5.26
N PRO A 236 39.17 21.44 -6.54
CA PRO A 236 38.07 20.92 -7.35
C PRO A 236 37.51 19.62 -6.75
N SER A 237 38.24 18.98 -5.83
CA SER A 237 37.81 17.77 -5.15
C SER A 237 36.57 17.98 -4.29
N VAL A 238 36.37 19.14 -3.65
CA VAL A 238 35.20 19.40 -2.79
C VAL A 238 33.92 19.48 -3.63
N VAL A 239 33.98 20.25 -4.73
CA VAL A 239 32.86 20.38 -5.68
C VAL A 239 32.58 19.05 -6.39
N LEU A 240 33.63 18.32 -6.80
CA LEU A 240 33.48 17.00 -7.42
C LEU A 240 32.85 15.98 -6.46
N ASN A 241 33.25 15.96 -5.20
CA ASN A 241 32.68 15.07 -4.18
C ASN A 241 31.21 15.40 -3.91
N ALA A 242 30.83 16.68 -3.85
CA ALA A 242 29.45 17.11 -3.68
C ALA A 242 28.57 16.68 -4.87
N ILE A 243 29.06 16.86 -6.10
CA ILE A 243 28.38 16.41 -7.33
C ILE A 243 28.24 14.88 -7.35
N GLN A 244 29.28 14.15 -6.96
CA GLN A 244 29.29 12.70 -6.95
C GLN A 244 28.28 12.14 -5.94
N LYS A 245 28.21 12.72 -4.74
CA LYS A 245 27.21 12.36 -3.72
C LYS A 245 25.78 12.58 -4.20
N VAL A 246 25.50 13.68 -4.91
CA VAL A 246 24.17 13.94 -5.50
C VAL A 246 23.82 12.92 -6.58
N ASN A 247 24.79 12.52 -7.40
CA ASN A 247 24.57 11.47 -8.41
C ASN A 247 24.27 10.12 -7.76
N GLU A 248 24.98 9.74 -6.70
CA GLU A 248 24.71 8.52 -5.93
C GLU A 248 23.32 8.55 -5.28
N GLU A 249 22.95 9.67 -4.65
CA GLU A 249 21.62 9.84 -4.06
C GLU A 249 20.51 9.82 -5.13
N ARG A 250 20.74 10.44 -6.29
CA ARG A 250 19.83 10.38 -7.44
C ARG A 250 19.63 8.95 -7.94
N GLU A 251 20.70 8.18 -8.07
CA GLU A 251 20.60 6.77 -8.47
C GLU A 251 19.82 5.95 -7.43
N GLN A 252 20.06 6.17 -6.14
CA GLN A 252 19.34 5.49 -5.07
C GLN A 252 17.85 5.82 -5.08
N LEU A 253 17.49 7.10 -5.21
CA LEU A 253 16.11 7.55 -5.29
C LEU A 253 15.41 7.01 -6.55
N SER A 254 16.12 6.93 -7.67
CA SER A 254 15.58 6.43 -8.95
C SER A 254 15.52 4.90 -9.05
N LYS A 255 16.19 4.18 -8.14
CA LYS A 255 16.31 2.71 -8.15
C LYS A 255 14.98 1.95 -8.30
N PRO A 256 13.86 2.33 -7.65
CA PRO A 256 12.59 1.63 -7.83
C PRO A 256 12.12 1.60 -9.29
N PHE A 257 12.32 2.68 -10.04
CA PHE A 257 11.95 2.77 -11.46
C PHE A 257 12.90 1.98 -12.35
N SER A 258 14.20 1.95 -12.03
CA SER A 258 15.18 1.11 -12.72
C SER A 258 14.84 -0.38 -12.56
N VAL A 259 14.51 -0.81 -11.35
CA VAL A 259 14.09 -2.20 -11.06
C VAL A 259 12.79 -2.55 -11.80
N LEU A 260 11.82 -1.63 -11.81
CA LEU A 260 10.56 -1.82 -12.56
C LEU A 260 10.82 -1.97 -14.06
N SER A 261 11.68 -1.12 -14.63
CA SER A 261 12.08 -1.18 -16.04
C SER A 261 12.75 -2.52 -16.37
N GLU A 262 13.70 -2.96 -15.53
CA GLU A 262 14.39 -4.24 -15.71
C GLU A 262 13.43 -5.43 -15.60
N LEU A 263 12.48 -5.38 -14.66
CA LEU A 263 11.45 -6.41 -14.50
C LEU A 263 10.53 -6.47 -15.72
N SER A 264 10.08 -5.32 -16.22
CA SER A 264 9.27 -5.22 -17.44
C SER A 264 10.00 -5.81 -18.64
N ARG A 265 11.30 -5.49 -18.79
CA ARG A 265 12.14 -6.06 -19.85
C ARG A 265 12.27 -7.58 -19.72
N LYS A 266 12.45 -8.10 -18.50
CA LYS A 266 12.58 -9.55 -18.27
C LYS A 266 11.28 -10.31 -18.54
N ILE A 267 10.14 -9.77 -18.11
CA ILE A 267 8.86 -10.47 -18.17
C ILE A 267 8.15 -10.25 -19.51
N LEU A 268 8.03 -8.99 -19.91
CA LEU A 268 7.21 -8.57 -21.04
C LEU A 268 8.04 -8.33 -22.31
N ARG A 269 9.38 -8.28 -22.20
CA ARG A 269 10.32 -8.00 -23.30
C ARG A 269 10.16 -6.62 -23.94
N TYR A 270 9.60 -5.67 -23.21
CA TYR A 270 9.57 -4.27 -23.63
C TYR A 270 10.72 -3.50 -23.00
N ASP A 271 11.31 -2.59 -23.77
CA ASP A 271 12.43 -1.77 -23.34
C ASP A 271 12.01 -0.54 -22.54
N ALA A 272 10.74 -0.15 -22.63
CA ALA A 272 10.18 0.97 -21.88
C ALA A 272 8.72 0.77 -21.43
N ILE A 273 8.32 1.49 -20.40
CA ILE A 273 6.92 1.73 -20.03
C ILE A 273 6.66 3.23 -20.20
N ARG A 274 5.66 3.61 -20.99
CA ARG A 274 5.19 4.98 -21.14
C ARG A 274 3.92 5.18 -20.34
N VAL A 275 3.91 6.18 -19.49
CA VAL A 275 2.74 6.60 -18.70
C VAL A 275 2.30 7.96 -19.25
N THR A 276 1.25 7.98 -20.07
CA THR A 276 0.74 9.20 -20.72
C THR A 276 -0.37 9.85 -19.88
N GLY A 277 -0.49 11.18 -19.86
CA GLY A 277 -1.63 11.88 -19.25
C GLY A 277 -2.94 11.74 -20.06
N PRO A 278 -4.09 12.21 -19.55
CA PRO A 278 -5.35 12.22 -20.30
C PRO A 278 -5.22 13.07 -21.59
N ASP A 279 -5.81 12.58 -22.67
CA ASP A 279 -5.71 13.16 -24.02
C ASP A 279 -6.51 14.48 -24.09
N VAL A 280 -5.85 15.60 -23.76
CA VAL A 280 -6.39 16.94 -23.99
C VAL A 280 -6.00 17.33 -25.42
N ARG A 281 -6.99 17.33 -26.32
CA ARG A 281 -6.83 17.78 -27.71
C ARG A 281 -6.10 19.12 -27.77
N GLY A 282 -4.85 19.10 -28.24
CA GLY A 282 -4.07 20.29 -28.57
C GLY A 282 -2.81 20.53 -27.74
N GLU A 283 -2.51 19.70 -26.73
CA GLU A 283 -1.25 19.80 -25.97
C GLU A 283 -0.29 18.64 -26.30
N THR A 284 1.01 18.89 -26.19
CA THR A 284 2.04 17.88 -26.44
C THR A 284 2.07 16.92 -25.25
N ASN A 285 1.88 15.63 -25.53
CA ASN A 285 1.81 14.55 -24.54
C ASN A 285 3.18 14.29 -23.90
N ASP A 286 3.53 15.05 -22.87
CA ASP A 286 4.69 14.78 -22.02
C ASP A 286 4.36 13.63 -21.05
N GLY A 287 4.30 12.41 -21.59
CA GLY A 287 4.22 11.18 -20.80
C GLY A 287 5.55 10.82 -20.14
N ILE A 288 5.50 10.17 -18.98
CA ILE A 288 6.70 9.67 -18.30
C ILE A 288 7.16 8.39 -19.01
N THR A 289 8.40 8.36 -19.47
CA THR A 289 9.01 7.15 -20.06
C THR A 289 9.97 6.51 -19.06
N ILE A 290 9.69 5.26 -18.71
CA ILE A 290 10.50 4.43 -17.81
C ILE A 290 11.21 3.37 -18.66
N GLY A 291 12.45 3.63 -19.11
CA GLY A 291 13.27 2.69 -19.90
C GLY A 291 13.83 3.28 -21.19
N GLU A 292 14.44 2.44 -22.03
CA GLU A 292 15.01 2.86 -23.32
C GLU A 292 13.96 2.81 -24.44
N VAL A 293 13.92 3.85 -25.28
CA VAL A 293 12.78 4.24 -26.13
C VAL A 293 12.50 3.30 -27.33
N LYS A 294 13.16 2.15 -27.45
CA LYS A 294 13.09 1.34 -28.67
C LYS A 294 11.76 0.60 -28.85
N ASP A 295 11.19 0.05 -27.78
CA ASP A 295 9.89 -0.64 -27.77
C ASP A 295 9.18 -0.46 -26.42
N GLY A 296 8.12 0.36 -26.36
CA GLY A 296 7.45 0.73 -25.11
C GLY A 296 6.01 0.23 -25.00
N ILE A 297 5.55 -0.10 -23.78
CA ILE A 297 4.12 -0.31 -23.48
C ILE A 297 3.52 1.03 -23.03
N ASN A 298 2.42 1.46 -23.65
CA ASN A 298 1.62 2.58 -23.14
C ASN A 298 0.68 2.10 -22.03
N VAL A 299 0.79 2.71 -20.86
CA VAL A 299 -0.14 2.59 -19.75
C VAL A 299 -1.02 3.85 -19.79
N GLY A 300 -2.18 3.76 -20.43
CA GLY A 300 -3.08 4.90 -20.64
C GLY A 300 -4.10 4.77 -21.78
N GLU A 301 -3.96 3.79 -22.68
CA GLU A 301 -4.92 3.56 -23.77
C GLU A 301 -5.79 2.32 -23.50
N ALA A 302 -7.08 2.57 -23.28
CA ALA A 302 -8.21 1.73 -23.68
C ALA A 302 -9.36 2.65 -24.11
#